data_AF-A0A933NV01-F1
#
_entry.id   AF-A0A933NV01-F1
#
_cell.length_a   1.000
_cell.length_b   1.000
_cell.length_c   1.000
_cell.angle_alpha   90.00
_cell.angle_beta   90.00
_cell.angle_gamma   90.00
#
_symmetry.space_group_name_H-M   'P 1'
#
loop_
_entity.id
_entity.type
_entity.pdbx_description
1 polymer ?
#
loop_
_entity_poly.entity_id
_entity_poly.type
_entity_poly.pdbx_seq_one_letter_code
_entity_poly.pdbx_strand_id
1 'polypeptide(L)'
;TREANDGRGPADFKISRGSKDKSLVEMKLASNTQLERNLKNQTAIYEKASDASRSIKIIIYFSATERKRVDGILKRLRRERDMSIVLIDARKDNKPSGSKA
;
A
#
# COMPACT_ATOMS: atom_id res chain seq x y z
N THR A 1 -22.24 -8.82 -19.17
CA THR A 1 -22.74 -7.42 -19.18
C THR A 1 -21.60 -6.51 -18.77
N ARG A 2 -21.38 -5.48 -19.59
CA ARG A 2 -20.27 -4.52 -19.69
C ARG A 2 -19.43 -4.28 -18.42
N GLU A 3 -18.13 -4.55 -18.55
CA GLU A 3 -17.07 -4.06 -17.66
C GLU A 3 -17.08 -2.52 -17.65
N ALA A 4 -17.23 -1.93 -16.46
CA ALA A 4 -17.16 -0.50 -16.28
C ALA A 4 -15.69 -0.05 -16.31
N ASN A 5 -15.28 0.51 -17.45
CA ASN A 5 -14.06 1.29 -17.60
C ASN A 5 -14.21 2.64 -16.87
N ASP A 6 -14.10 2.64 -15.55
CA ASP A 6 -14.02 3.86 -14.74
C ASP A 6 -12.54 4.25 -14.52
N GLY A 7 -11.98 4.90 -15.53
CA GLY A 7 -10.95 5.94 -15.43
C GLY A 7 -9.78 5.78 -14.45
N ARG A 8 -8.57 5.58 -15.03
CA ARG A 8 -7.21 5.69 -14.46
C ARG A 8 -6.71 4.55 -13.54
N GLY A 9 -6.42 3.42 -14.19
CA GLY A 9 -5.47 2.41 -13.73
C GLY A 9 -5.97 1.52 -12.59
N PRO A 10 -5.44 0.30 -12.44
CA PRO A 10 -6.00 -0.69 -11.53
C PRO A 10 -5.83 -0.20 -10.09
N ALA A 11 -6.93 0.14 -9.43
CA ALA A 11 -6.98 0.01 -7.99
C ALA A 11 -7.00 -1.50 -7.72
N ASP A 12 -5.86 -2.06 -7.32
CA ASP A 12 -5.63 -3.50 -7.44
C ASP A 12 -6.74 -4.37 -6.82
N PHE A 13 -7.38 -4.02 -5.68
CA PHE A 13 -8.61 -4.69 -5.25
C PHE A 13 -9.49 -3.80 -4.35
N LYS A 14 -10.80 -3.69 -4.63
CA LYS A 14 -11.80 -3.15 -3.69
C LYS A 14 -12.56 -4.29 -3.03
N ILE A 15 -12.25 -4.60 -1.78
CA ILE A 15 -12.91 -5.66 -1.01
C ILE A 15 -13.93 -5.01 -0.06
N SER A 16 -15.23 -5.28 -0.27
CA SER A 16 -16.30 -4.84 0.63
C SER A 16 -16.85 -6.02 1.43
N ARG A 17 -16.86 -5.92 2.76
CA ARG A 17 -17.67 -6.81 3.61
C ARG A 17 -18.91 -6.06 4.08
N GLY A 18 -19.96 -6.08 3.25
CA GLY A 18 -21.26 -5.46 3.56
C GLY A 18 -21.32 -3.96 3.32
N SER A 19 -22.53 -3.40 3.34
CA SER A 19 -22.82 -2.00 3.01
C SER A 19 -22.24 -0.97 4.00
N LYS A 20 -21.79 -1.42 5.19
CA LYS A 20 -21.26 -0.57 6.27
C LYS A 20 -19.73 -0.54 6.39
N ASP A 21 -19.00 -1.56 5.93
CA ASP A 21 -17.53 -1.66 6.07
C ASP A 21 -16.84 -1.79 4.71
N LYS A 22 -16.66 -0.66 4.02
CA LYS A 22 -15.86 -0.58 2.80
C LYS A 22 -14.41 -0.31 3.22
N SER A 23 -13.53 -1.29 3.04
CA SER A 23 -12.08 -1.09 3.22
C SER A 23 -11.40 -0.97 1.86
N LEU A 24 -10.57 0.06 1.67
CA LEU A 24 -9.83 0.27 0.44
C LEU A 24 -8.42 -0.29 0.60
N VAL A 25 -8.07 -1.31 -0.19
CA VAL A 25 -6.70 -1.85 -0.21
C VAL A 25 -6.00 -1.33 -1.46
N GLU A 26 -4.86 -0.65 -1.28
CA GLU A 26 -4.05 -0.12 -2.37
C GLU A 26 -2.66 -0.75 -2.35
N MET A 27 -2.30 -1.44 -3.42
CA MET A 27 -0.99 -2.08 -3.55
C MET A 27 -0.04 -1.15 -4.32
N LYS A 28 1.22 -1.11 -3.89
CA LYS A 28 2.30 -0.37 -4.54
C LYS A 28 3.60 -1.17 -4.50
N LEU A 29 4.43 -0.97 -5.52
CA LEU A 29 5.81 -1.43 -5.48
C LEU A 29 6.72 -0.42 -4.80
N ALA A 30 7.68 -0.90 -4.02
CA ALA A 30 8.74 -0.08 -3.42
C ALA A 30 9.60 0.65 -4.45
N SER A 31 9.70 0.12 -5.67
CA SER A 31 10.37 0.73 -6.81
C SER A 31 9.66 1.97 -7.38
N ASN A 32 8.39 2.20 -7.02
CA ASN A 32 7.63 3.34 -7.52
C ASN A 32 8.30 4.66 -7.12
N THR A 33 8.76 5.42 -8.11
CA THR A 33 9.48 6.69 -7.91
C THR A 33 8.63 7.76 -7.23
N GLN A 34 7.31 7.67 -7.36
CA GLN A 34 6.34 8.60 -6.78
C GLN A 34 5.83 8.15 -5.39
N LEU A 35 6.36 7.06 -4.82
CA LEU A 35 5.88 6.48 -3.57
C LEU A 35 5.87 7.50 -2.41
N GLU A 36 6.94 8.27 -2.24
CA GLU A 36 7.05 9.28 -1.17
C GLU A 36 6.00 10.38 -1.31
N ARG A 37 5.82 10.91 -2.53
CA ARG A 37 4.78 11.90 -2.83
C ARG A 37 3.38 11.35 -2.54
N ASN A 38 3.12 10.09 -2.94
CA ASN A 38 1.82 9.44 -2.73
C ASN A 38 1.52 9.19 -1.24
N LEU A 39 2.54 8.83 -0.45
CA LEU A 39 2.41 8.65 1.00
C LEU A 39 2.25 9.98 1.74
N LYS A 40 2.90 11.04 1.27
CA LYS A 40 2.77 12.40 1.83
C LYS A 40 1.39 13.01 1.61
N ASN A 41 0.87 12.91 0.39
CA ASN A 41 -0.38 13.59 0.01
C ASN A 41 -1.63 13.01 0.67
N GLN A 42 -1.58 11.76 1.13
CA GLN A 42 -2.75 11.15 1.75
C GLN A 42 -3.05 11.64 3.16
N THR A 43 -2.06 12.10 3.94
CA THR A 43 -2.31 12.59 5.31
C THR A 43 -3.34 13.72 5.33
N ALA A 44 -3.31 14.60 4.32
CA ALA A 44 -4.21 15.76 4.22
C ALA A 44 -5.65 15.43 3.77
N ILE A 45 -5.89 14.25 3.17
CA ILE A 45 -7.21 13.88 2.65
C ILE A 45 -8.05 13.22 3.76
N TYR A 46 -7.43 12.56 4.73
CA TYR A 46 -8.13 11.87 5.83
C TYR A 46 -8.52 12.77 6.99
N GLU A 47 -7.76 13.83 7.29
CA GLU A 47 -8.14 14.81 8.34
C GLU A 47 -9.47 15.51 8.02
N LYS A 48 -9.86 15.61 6.73
CA LYS A 48 -11.11 16.24 6.30
C LYS A 48 -12.29 15.28 6.15
N ALA A 49 -12.06 13.98 6.20
CA ALA A 49 -13.08 12.97 5.98
C ALA A 49 -13.25 12.12 7.24
N SER A 50 -13.72 12.76 8.31
CA SER A 50 -14.01 12.19 9.64
C SER A 50 -15.05 11.05 9.65
N ASP A 51 -15.53 10.59 8.49
CA ASP A 51 -16.47 9.47 8.33
C ASP A 51 -15.94 8.34 7.40
N ALA A 52 -14.68 8.40 6.95
CA ALA A 52 -14.25 7.61 5.78
C ALA A 52 -13.75 6.19 6.08
N SER A 53 -14.23 5.27 5.25
CA SER A 53 -13.68 3.93 4.90
C SER A 53 -12.20 3.71 5.28
N ARG A 54 -11.93 2.68 6.07
CA ARG A 54 -10.56 2.24 6.43
C ARG A 54 -9.76 1.95 5.17
N SER A 55 -8.57 2.52 5.01
CA SER A 55 -7.68 2.18 3.89
C SER A 55 -6.39 1.53 4.39
N ILE A 56 -5.91 0.54 3.65
CA ILE A 56 -4.66 -0.15 3.92
C ILE A 56 -3.80 -0.05 2.67
N LYS A 57 -2.57 0.44 2.82
CA LYS A 57 -1.54 0.39 1.79
C LYS A 57 -0.66 -0.81 1.97
N ILE A 58 -0.47 -1.54 0.89
CA ILE A 58 0.48 -2.64 0.83
C ILE A 58 1.64 -2.19 -0.04
N ILE A 59 2.86 -2.18 0.51
CA ILE A 59 4.08 -1.86 -0.23
C ILE A 59 4.93 -3.13 -0.31
N ILE A 60 5.13 -3.63 -1.53
CA ILE A 60 5.90 -4.83 -1.81
C ILE A 60 7.33 -4.44 -2.19
N TYR A 61 8.33 -5.09 -1.61
CA TYR A 61 9.74 -4.93 -1.96
C TYR A 61 10.40 -6.27 -2.29
N PHE A 62 11.32 -6.24 -3.25
CA PHE A 62 12.02 -7.41 -3.79
C PHE A 62 13.52 -7.42 -3.47
N SER A 63 14.05 -6.34 -2.89
CA SER A 63 15.45 -6.26 -2.45
C SER A 63 15.64 -5.58 -1.10
N ALA A 64 16.79 -5.81 -0.46
CA ALA A 64 17.19 -5.09 0.76
C ALA A 64 17.31 -3.57 0.52
N THR A 65 17.73 -3.17 -0.68
CA THR A 65 17.85 -1.75 -1.08
C THR A 65 16.49 -1.07 -1.14
N GLU A 66 15.50 -1.74 -1.73
CA GLU A 66 14.11 -1.25 -1.75
C GLU A 66 13.52 -1.17 -0.35
N ARG A 67 13.78 -2.16 0.51
CA ARG A 67 13.36 -2.10 1.93
C ARG A 67 13.91 -0.86 2.62
N LYS A 68 15.23 -0.64 2.54
CA LYS A 68 15.91 0.53 3.11
C LYS A 68 15.36 1.85 2.57
N ARG A 69 15.05 1.89 1.26
CA ARG A 69 14.43 3.06 0.63
C ARG A 69 13.06 3.36 1.26
N VAL A 70 12.20 2.35 1.39
CA VAL A 70 10.85 2.52 1.96
C VAL A 70 10.93 2.93 3.43
N ASP A 71 11.78 2.28 4.23
CA ASP A 71 11.98 2.66 5.64
C ASP A 71 12.45 4.12 5.75
N GLY A 72 13.37 4.55 4.87
CA GLY A 72 13.82 5.94 4.81
C GLY A 72 12.70 6.93 4.45
N ILE A 73 11.80 6.57 3.52
CA ILE A 73 10.61 7.36 3.19
C ILE A 73 9.68 7.45 4.41
N LEU A 74 9.37 6.33 5.05
CA LEU A 74 8.48 6.30 6.22
C LEU A 74 9.04 7.13 7.38
N LYS A 75 10.35 7.07 7.62
CA LYS A 75 11.04 7.89 8.61
C LYS A 75 10.95 9.38 8.30
N ARG A 76 11.20 9.80 7.05
CA ARG A 76 11.07 11.21 6.63
C ARG A 76 9.64 11.73 6.80
N LEU A 77 8.65 10.86 6.58
CA LEU A 77 7.23 11.19 6.75
C LEU A 77 6.71 10.95 8.18
N ARG A 78 7.53 10.45 9.11
CA ARG A 78 7.15 10.07 10.49
C ARG A 78 6.01 9.04 10.56
N ARG A 79 5.97 8.09 9.61
CA ARG A 79 4.93 7.04 9.49
C ARG A 79 5.46 5.62 9.77
N GLU A 80 6.57 5.49 10.49
CA GLU A 80 7.20 4.19 10.80
C GLU A 80 6.30 3.25 11.63
N ARG A 81 5.35 3.81 12.38
CA ARG A 81 4.40 3.06 13.22
C ARG A 81 2.97 3.08 12.68
N ASP A 82 2.80 3.46 11.42
CA ASP A 82 1.48 3.59 10.81
C ASP A 82 0.90 2.22 10.46
N MET A 83 -0.12 1.80 11.21
CA MET A 83 -0.80 0.53 11.02
C MET A 83 -1.59 0.43 9.71
N SER A 84 -1.84 1.55 9.02
CA SER A 84 -2.45 1.55 7.69
C SER A 84 -1.46 1.19 6.58
N ILE A 85 -0.16 1.07 6.88
CA ILE A 85 0.88 0.72 5.92
C ILE A 85 1.47 -0.64 6.27
N VAL A 86 1.34 -1.58 5.35
CA VAL A 86 1.87 -2.94 5.44
C VAL A 86 3.02 -3.10 4.45
N LEU A 87 4.19 -3.50 4.95
CA LEU A 87 5.34 -3.84 4.11
C LEU A 87 5.41 -5.34 3.88
N ILE A 88 5.38 -5.79 2.63
CA ILE A 88 5.49 -7.20 2.26
C ILE A 88 6.89 -7.48 1.70
N ASP A 89 7.58 -8.41 2.36
CA ASP A 89 8.87 -8.91 1.91
C ASP A 89 8.70 -9.96 0.79
N ALA A 90 8.91 -9.55 -0.46
CA ALA A 90 8.91 -10.43 -1.63
C ALA A 90 10.32 -10.76 -2.13
N ARG A 91 11.35 -10.56 -1.29
CA ARG A 91 12.73 -10.92 -1.62
C ARG A 91 12.86 -12.44 -1.81
N LYS A 92 13.62 -12.84 -2.84
CA LYS A 92 13.98 -14.23 -3.14
C LYS A 92 15.21 -14.71 -2.39
N ASP A 93 16.07 -13.80 -1.96
CA ASP A 93 17.39 -14.09 -1.37
C ASP A 93 17.35 -14.37 0.13
N ASN A 94 16.20 -14.25 0.80
CA ASN A 94 16.06 -14.39 2.25
C ASN A 94 14.95 -15.35 2.69
N LYS A 95 14.36 -16.11 1.77
CA LYS A 95 13.32 -17.11 2.05
C LYS A 95 13.60 -18.38 1.25
N PRO A 96 13.37 -19.58 1.81
CA PRO A 96 13.41 -20.82 1.03
C PRO A 96 12.29 -20.80 -0.02
N SER A 97 12.43 -21.63 -1.06
CA SER A 97 11.34 -21.85 -2.03
C SER A 97 10.07 -22.27 -1.29
N GLY A 98 8.91 -21.75 -1.69
CA GLY A 98 7.62 -22.14 -1.11
C GLY A 98 7.31 -23.64 -1.26
N SER A 99 7.99 -24.34 -2.17
CA SER A 99 7.93 -25.80 -2.32
C SER A 99 8.83 -26.58 -1.35
N LYS A 100 9.65 -25.89 -0.55
CA LYS A 100 10.59 -26.48 0.43
C LYS A 100 10.33 -25.96 1.85
N ALA A 101 9.22 -25.26 2.06
CA ALA A 101 8.79 -24.69 3.34
C ALA A 101 7.83 -25.65 4.06
#